data_AF-A0A0K1QAN8-F1
#
_entry.id   AF-A0A0K1QAN8-F1
#
_cell.length_a   1.000
_cell.length_b   1.000
_cell.length_c   1.000
_cell.angle_alpha   90.00
_cell.angle_beta   90.00
_cell.angle_gamma   90.00
#
_symmetry.space_group_name_H-M   'P 1'
#
loop_
_entity.id
_entity.type
_entity.pdbx_description
1 polymer ?
#
loop_
_entity_poly.entity_id
_entity_poly.type
_entity_poly.pdbx_seq_one_letter_code
_entity_poly.pdbx_strand_id
1 'polypeptide(L)'
;MARLMLVVRALGLLFGGFVAFVGAMSVGGLLTDNVWVRLVVAVVLVIGVPAFLADRVLKRFAGGMSLVVDVFAIVLLGMALMFVSADSMLKGMLTREGDRFARSGSRSMARATYFIAGVAPVFPEEKDGGAPDAAASASASGSASGASSAPNAAPSK
;
A
#
# COMPACT_ATOMS: atom_id res chain seq x y z
N MET A 1 -26.26 24.57 5.66
CA MET A 1 -24.79 24.74 5.80
C MET A 1 -24.13 23.72 6.73
N ALA A 2 -24.67 23.42 7.92
CA ALA A 2 -24.05 22.49 8.88
C ALA A 2 -23.75 21.08 8.32
N ARG A 3 -24.64 20.51 7.49
CA ARG A 3 -24.41 19.20 6.85
C ARG A 3 -23.24 19.21 5.86
N LEU A 4 -23.05 20.30 5.11
CA LEU A 4 -21.95 20.45 4.16
C LEU A 4 -20.59 20.48 4.89
N MET A 5 -20.50 21.23 5.98
CA MET A 5 -19.31 21.26 6.83
C MET A 5 -18.97 19.89 7.42
N LEU A 6 -19.99 19.12 7.83
CA LEU A 6 -19.80 17.78 8.39
C LEU A 6 -19.26 16.81 7.33
N VAL A 7 -19.79 16.86 6.11
CA VAL A 7 -19.31 16.04 4.98
C VAL A 7 -17.87 16.41 4.60
N VAL A 8 -17.54 17.70 4.51
CA VAL A 8 -16.17 18.15 4.20
C VAL A 8 -15.18 17.70 5.27
N ARG A 9 -15.55 17.82 6.55
CA ARG A 9 -14.71 17.32 7.67
C ARG A 9 -14.54 15.80 7.61
N ALA A 10 -15.61 15.06 7.35
CA ALA A 10 -15.55 13.61 7.22
C ALA A 10 -14.64 13.19 6.05
N LEU A 11 -14.80 13.81 4.88
CA LEU A 11 -13.92 13.57 3.73
C LEU A 11 -12.46 13.91 4.05
N GLY A 12 -12.19 15.06 4.68
CA GLY A 12 -10.85 15.46 5.07
C GLY A 12 -10.18 14.50 6.06
N LEU A 13 -10.95 13.98 7.02
CA LEU A 13 -10.48 12.95 7.97
C LEU A 13 -10.22 11.61 7.28
N LEU A 14 -11.11 11.18 6.40
CA LEU A 14 -11.00 9.89 5.72
C LEU A 14 -9.86 9.89 4.70
N PHE A 15 -9.87 10.85 3.76
CA PHE A 15 -8.82 10.96 2.75
C PHE A 15 -7.49 11.42 3.35
N GLY A 16 -7.51 12.44 4.22
CA GLY A 16 -6.30 12.93 4.88
C GLY A 16 -5.69 11.88 5.81
N GLY A 17 -6.51 11.18 6.59
CA GLY A 17 -6.07 10.09 7.45
C GLY A 17 -5.50 8.90 6.66
N PHE A 18 -6.16 8.49 5.57
CA PHE A 18 -5.67 7.41 4.73
C PHE A 18 -4.34 7.77 4.06
N VAL A 19 -4.23 8.96 3.45
CA VAL A 19 -2.98 9.41 2.80
C VAL A 19 -1.87 9.57 3.83
N ALA A 20 -2.15 10.17 5.00
CA ALA A 20 -1.17 10.31 6.08
C ALA A 20 -0.71 8.95 6.61
N PHE A 21 -1.60 7.95 6.69
CA PHE A 21 -1.27 6.60 7.12
C PHE A 21 -0.38 5.87 6.12
N VAL A 22 -0.73 5.89 4.84
CA VAL A 22 0.10 5.31 3.77
C VAL A 22 1.46 6.00 3.72
N GLY A 23 1.48 7.33 3.85
CA GLY A 23 2.70 8.12 3.90
C GLY A 23 3.58 7.77 5.11
N ALA A 24 3.01 7.68 6.31
CA ALA A 24 3.75 7.32 7.52
C ALA A 24 4.27 5.88 7.47
N MET A 25 3.51 4.96 6.89
CA MET A 25 4.00 3.61 6.55
C MET A 25 5.17 3.68 5.57
N SER A 26 5.10 4.51 4.53
CA SER A 26 6.21 4.70 3.59
C SER A 26 7.48 5.15 4.32
N VAL A 27 7.38 6.20 5.14
CA VAL A 27 8.50 6.72 5.94
C VAL A 27 9.05 5.69 6.91
N GLY A 28 8.20 4.91 7.59
CA GLY A 28 8.67 3.85 8.48
C GLY A 28 9.56 2.81 7.76
N GLY A 29 9.40 2.63 6.45
CA GLY A 29 10.21 1.70 5.66
C GLY A 29 11.63 2.13 5.41
N LEU A 30 11.88 3.42 5.54
CA LEU A 30 13.24 3.95 5.53
C LEU A 30 14.00 3.57 6.80
N LEU A 31 13.27 3.34 7.89
CA LEU A 31 13.86 3.14 9.22
C LEU A 31 13.95 1.65 9.60
N THR A 32 13.06 0.81 9.07
CA THR A 32 12.92 -0.59 9.52
C THR A 32 12.23 -1.46 8.46
N ASP A 33 12.79 -2.64 8.20
CA ASP A 33 12.16 -3.68 7.37
C ASP A 33 11.05 -4.45 8.12
N ASN A 34 10.92 -4.27 9.43
CA ASN A 34 9.88 -4.92 10.21
C ASN A 34 8.53 -4.19 10.06
N VAL A 35 7.59 -4.86 9.41
CA VAL A 35 6.22 -4.37 9.13
C VAL A 35 5.48 -3.96 10.41
N TRP A 36 5.68 -4.67 11.53
CA TRP A 36 5.02 -4.36 12.79
C TRP A 36 5.50 -3.03 13.37
N VAL A 37 6.80 -2.78 13.35
CA VAL A 37 7.37 -1.52 13.82
C VAL A 37 6.91 -0.37 12.93
N ARG A 38 6.90 -0.59 11.61
CA ARG A 38 6.36 0.34 10.61
C ARG A 38 4.91 0.73 10.91
N LEU A 39 4.07 -0.26 11.23
CA LEU A 39 2.67 -0.05 11.56
C LEU A 39 2.50 0.75 12.83
N VAL A 40 3.23 0.41 13.89
CA VAL A 40 3.17 1.13 15.17
C VAL A 40 3.59 2.58 14.99
N VAL A 41 4.71 2.83 14.28
CA VAL A 41 5.19 4.19 14.00
C VAL A 41 4.17 4.98 13.18
N ALA A 42 3.56 4.36 12.16
CA ALA A 42 2.55 5.00 11.34
C ALA A 42 1.31 5.41 12.16
N VAL A 43 0.80 4.51 13.01
CA VAL A 43 -0.35 4.80 13.88
C VAL A 43 -0.01 5.93 14.86
N VAL A 44 1.17 5.89 15.48
CA VAL A 44 1.63 6.92 16.41
C VAL A 44 1.76 8.29 15.73
N LEU A 45 2.26 8.35 14.50
CA LEU A 45 2.35 9.62 13.77
C LEU A 45 0.97 10.16 13.37
N VAL A 46 0.12 9.31 12.80
CA VAL A 46 -1.19 9.73 12.28
C VAL A 46 -2.15 10.15 13.39
N ILE A 47 -2.13 9.47 14.54
CA ILE A 47 -3.03 9.78 15.66
C ILE A 47 -2.34 10.67 16.68
N GLY A 48 -1.09 10.36 17.03
CA GLY A 48 -0.35 11.03 18.09
C GLY A 48 0.01 12.48 17.75
N VAL A 49 0.42 12.79 16.51
CA VAL A 49 0.76 14.17 16.14
C VAL A 49 -0.47 15.08 16.19
N PRO A 50 -1.61 14.76 15.55
CA PRO A 50 -2.79 15.62 15.63
C PRO A 50 -3.38 15.67 17.05
N ALA A 51 -3.35 14.57 17.81
CA ALA A 51 -3.80 14.56 19.20
C ALA A 51 -2.93 15.47 20.09
N PHE A 52 -1.60 15.40 19.96
CA PHE A 52 -0.68 16.26 20.69
C PHE A 52 -0.87 17.74 20.34
N LEU A 53 -1.06 18.06 19.06
CA LEU A 53 -1.36 19.42 18.61
C LEU A 53 -2.70 19.90 19.14
N ALA A 54 -3.75 19.07 19.07
CA ALA A 54 -5.06 19.41 19.62
C ALA A 54 -4.97 19.72 21.12
N ASP A 55 -4.24 18.91 21.89
CA ASP A 55 -4.06 19.08 23.32
C ASP A 55 -3.27 20.36 23.66
N ARG A 56 -2.26 20.69 22.85
CA ARG A 56 -1.49 21.95 22.95
C ARG A 56 -2.34 23.17 22.64
N VAL A 57 -3.22 23.08 21.64
CA VAL A 57 -4.12 24.15 21.22
C VAL A 57 -5.22 24.35 22.26
N LEU A 58 -5.80 23.28 22.81
CA LEU A 58 -6.81 23.34 23.88
C LEU A 58 -6.27 24.00 25.15
N LYS A 59 -4.99 23.78 25.48
CA LYS A 59 -4.34 24.44 26.62
C LYS A 59 -4.15 25.95 26.40
N ARG A 60 -4.12 26.42 25.16
CA ARG A 60 -3.93 27.85 24.81
C ARG A 60 -5.24 28.58 24.57
N PHE A 61 -6.25 27.90 24.08
CA PHE A 61 -7.55 28.47 23.75
C PHE A 61 -8.63 27.69 24.49
N ALA A 62 -9.50 28.37 25.23
CA ALA A 62 -10.70 27.77 25.82
C ALA A 62 -11.69 27.41 24.70
N GLY A 63 -11.37 26.36 23.94
CA GLY A 63 -12.11 25.89 22.78
C GLY A 63 -12.89 24.61 23.11
N GLY A 64 -14.09 24.50 22.53
CA GLY A 64 -14.90 23.28 22.60
C GLY A 64 -14.45 22.19 21.64
N MET A 65 -15.17 21.06 21.65
CA MET A 65 -14.87 19.87 20.84
C MET A 65 -14.83 20.14 19.33
N SER A 66 -15.52 21.17 18.84
CA SER A 66 -15.44 21.59 17.42
C SER A 66 -14.04 22.05 17.00
N LEU A 67 -13.31 22.70 17.90
CA LEU A 67 -11.95 23.19 17.62
C LEU A 67 -10.97 22.02 17.49
N VAL A 68 -11.11 20.99 18.33
CA VAL A 68 -10.31 19.76 18.24
C VAL A 68 -10.46 19.11 16.87
N VAL A 69 -11.70 18.97 16.40
CA VAL A 69 -12.00 18.38 15.08
C VAL A 69 -11.40 19.20 13.95
N ASP A 70 -11.48 20.53 14.02
CA ASP A 70 -10.88 21.40 13.01
C ASP A 70 -9.35 21.30 12.99
N VAL A 71 -8.69 21.25 14.16
CA VAL A 71 -7.24 21.04 14.25
C VAL A 71 -6.86 19.69 13.68
N PHE A 72 -7.59 18.63 14.02
CA PHE A 72 -7.33 17.28 13.49
C PHE A 72 -7.44 17.25 11.96
N ALA A 73 -8.49 17.86 11.42
CA ALA A 73 -8.72 17.94 9.98
C ALA A 73 -7.61 18.74 9.27
N ILE A 74 -7.23 19.90 9.80
CA ILE A 74 -6.17 20.75 9.21
C ILE A 74 -4.81 20.05 9.25
N VAL A 75 -4.47 19.39 10.35
CA VAL A 75 -3.18 18.68 10.49
C VAL A 75 -3.12 17.48 9.55
N LEU A 76 -4.17 16.67 9.47
CA LEU A 76 -4.23 15.54 8.54
C LEU A 76 -4.21 16.01 7.09
N LEU A 77 -4.94 17.08 6.75
CA LEU A 77 -4.92 17.67 5.42
C LEU A 77 -3.52 18.21 5.08
N GLY A 78 -2.86 18.88 6.02
CA GLY A 78 -1.49 19.35 5.87
C GLY A 78 -0.51 18.21 5.64
N MET A 79 -0.61 17.12 6.40
CA MET A 79 0.19 15.91 6.18
C MET A 79 -0.09 15.31 4.80
N ALA A 80 -1.34 15.22 4.37
CA ALA A 80 -1.70 14.70 3.06
C ALA A 80 -1.08 15.56 1.93
N LEU A 81 -1.17 16.88 2.01
CA LEU A 81 -0.53 17.79 1.05
C LEU A 81 1.00 17.65 1.08
N MET A 82 1.59 17.45 2.26
CA MET A 82 3.03 17.20 2.40
C MET A 82 3.46 15.89 1.73
N PHE A 83 2.66 14.82 1.86
CA PHE A 83 2.90 13.57 1.14
C PHE A 83 2.69 13.69 -0.37
N VAL A 84 1.67 14.42 -0.83
CA VAL A 84 1.41 14.65 -2.25
C VAL A 84 2.53 15.48 -2.88
N SER A 85 3.04 16.49 -2.20
CA SER A 85 4.21 17.26 -2.68
C SER A 85 5.49 16.44 -2.67
N ALA A 86 5.65 15.53 -1.70
CA ALA A 86 6.74 14.58 -1.64
C ALA A 86 6.65 13.46 -2.70
N ASP A 87 5.53 13.31 -3.42
CA ASP A 87 5.34 12.29 -4.47
C ASP A 87 6.45 12.33 -5.54
N SER A 88 6.91 13.53 -5.88
CA SER A 88 8.04 13.73 -6.81
C SER A 88 9.36 13.13 -6.32
N MET A 89 9.62 13.17 -5.01
CA MET A 89 10.78 12.54 -4.38
C MET A 89 10.56 11.04 -4.14
N LEU A 90 9.35 10.66 -3.73
CA LEU A 90 8.97 9.27 -3.46
C LEU A 90 9.09 8.42 -4.72
N LYS A 91 8.67 8.93 -5.88
CA LYS A 91 8.79 8.24 -7.17
C LYS A 91 10.19 7.67 -7.40
N GLY A 92 11.24 8.50 -7.32
CA GLY A 92 12.61 8.04 -7.54
C GLY A 92 13.08 6.98 -6.54
N MET A 93 12.57 7.04 -5.32
CA MET A 93 12.91 6.09 -4.25
C MET A 93 12.16 4.76 -4.39
N LEU A 94 10.85 4.80 -4.70
CA LEU A 94 10.05 3.61 -4.95
C LEU A 94 10.51 2.85 -6.19
N THR A 95 10.97 3.55 -7.23
CA THR A 95 11.56 2.89 -8.41
C THR A 95 12.81 2.12 -8.05
N ARG A 96 13.71 2.69 -7.22
CA ARG A 96 14.90 1.98 -6.72
C ARG A 96 14.56 0.76 -5.87
N GLU A 97 13.50 0.86 -5.08
CA GLU A 97 13.03 -0.26 -4.25
C GLU A 97 12.40 -1.36 -5.11
N GLY A 98 11.63 -0.97 -6.14
CA GLY A 98 11.13 -1.87 -7.17
C GLY A 98 12.25 -2.62 -7.90
N ASP A 99 13.31 -1.91 -8.28
CA ASP A 99 14.52 -2.52 -8.88
C ASP A 99 15.22 -3.50 -7.91
N ARG A 100 15.19 -3.22 -6.60
CA ARG A 100 15.72 -4.13 -5.57
C ARG A 100 14.89 -5.41 -5.50
N PHE A 101 13.56 -5.30 -5.48
CA PHE A 101 12.67 -6.48 -5.47
C PHE A 101 12.71 -7.27 -6.76
N ALA A 102 12.86 -6.60 -7.91
CA ALA A 102 13.06 -7.26 -9.19
C ALA A 102 14.36 -8.08 -9.19
N ARG A 103 15.45 -7.52 -8.67
CA ARG A 103 16.74 -8.24 -8.52
C ARG A 103 16.70 -9.37 -7.51
N SER A 104 15.89 -9.27 -6.45
CA SER A 104 15.69 -10.33 -5.48
C SER A 104 14.69 -11.41 -5.93
N GLY A 105 14.16 -11.33 -7.15
CA GLY A 105 13.23 -12.29 -7.74
C GLY A 105 11.77 -12.17 -7.27
N SER A 106 11.42 -11.16 -6.46
CA SER A 106 10.06 -11.00 -5.92
C SER A 106 9.19 -10.13 -6.83
N ARG A 107 8.55 -10.76 -7.83
CA ARG A 107 7.76 -10.06 -8.86
C ARG A 107 6.51 -9.37 -8.32
N SER A 108 5.82 -10.00 -7.36
CA SER A 108 4.60 -9.44 -6.76
C SER A 108 4.90 -8.15 -6.01
N MET A 109 5.98 -8.14 -5.22
CA MET A 109 6.46 -6.93 -4.55
C MET A 109 6.92 -5.89 -5.56
N ALA A 110 7.75 -6.26 -6.54
CA ALA A 110 8.22 -5.32 -7.56
C ALA A 110 7.04 -4.61 -8.25
N ARG A 111 6.05 -5.36 -8.74
CA ARG A 111 4.82 -4.83 -9.38
C ARG A 111 4.05 -3.89 -8.45
N ALA A 112 3.90 -4.24 -7.17
CA ALA A 112 3.25 -3.38 -6.20
C ALA A 112 4.00 -2.05 -6.03
N THR A 113 5.32 -2.08 -5.87
CA THR A 113 6.15 -0.85 -5.76
C THR A 113 6.08 0.02 -7.01
N TYR A 114 6.16 -0.56 -8.21
CA TYR A 114 6.06 0.21 -9.45
C TYR A 114 4.67 0.79 -9.68
N PHE A 115 3.61 0.04 -9.33
CA PHE A 115 2.23 0.54 -9.39
C PHE A 115 2.03 1.74 -8.47
N ILE A 116 2.55 1.67 -7.23
CA ILE A 116 2.49 2.78 -6.28
C ILE A 116 3.33 3.98 -6.79
N ALA A 117 4.47 3.72 -7.46
CA ALA A 117 5.25 4.77 -8.11
C ALA A 117 4.57 5.39 -9.35
N GLY A 118 3.47 4.81 -9.84
CA GLY A 118 2.82 5.22 -11.08
C GLY A 118 3.67 4.96 -12.32
N VAL A 119 4.57 3.97 -12.26
CA VAL A 119 5.46 3.59 -13.36
C VAL A 119 5.06 2.19 -13.84
N ALA A 120 4.92 2.00 -15.15
CA ALA A 120 4.70 0.67 -15.72
C ALA A 120 6.04 -0.09 -15.77
N PRO A 121 6.20 -1.20 -15.03
CA PRO A 121 7.44 -1.97 -15.11
C PRO A 121 7.54 -2.69 -16.46
N VAL A 122 8.71 -2.61 -17.09
CA VAL A 122 9.04 -3.42 -18.27
C VAL A 122 9.87 -4.59 -17.78
N PHE A 123 9.25 -5.76 -17.59
CA PHE A 123 9.99 -6.96 -17.23
C PHE A 123 10.55 -7.61 -18.51
N PRO A 124 11.85 -7.92 -18.58
CA PRO A 124 12.48 -8.47 -19.80
C PRO A 124 11.82 -9.74 -20.34
N GLU A 125 11.18 -10.54 -19.48
CA GLU A 125 10.52 -11.80 -19.85
C GLU A 125 9.18 -11.63 -20.61
N GLU A 126 8.57 -10.44 -20.60
CA GLU A 126 7.36 -10.16 -21.41
C GLU A 126 7.71 -9.84 -22.88
N LYS A 127 8.99 -9.57 -23.18
CA LYS A 127 9.45 -9.29 -24.56
C LYS A 127 9.55 -10.55 -25.43
N ASP A 128 9.63 -11.73 -24.81
CA ASP A 128 9.77 -13.01 -25.53
C ASP A 128 8.44 -13.78 -25.65
N GLY A 129 7.31 -13.24 -25.14
CA GLY A 129 6.02 -13.94 -25.06
C GLY A 129 4.83 -13.27 -25.74
N GLY A 130 5.04 -12.33 -26.66
CA GLY A 130 3.97 -11.46 -27.18
C GLY A 130 3.83 -11.42 -28.71
N ALA A 131 3.59 -12.57 -29.34
CA ALA A 131 2.83 -12.59 -30.60
C ALA A 131 1.34 -12.84 -30.26
N PRO A 132 0.39 -12.00 -30.72
CA PRO A 132 -1.02 -12.18 -30.42
C PRO A 132 -1.64 -13.19 -31.39
N ASP A 133 -1.79 -14.45 -30.98
CA ASP A 133 -2.65 -15.38 -31.69
C ASP A 133 -4.09 -15.25 -31.18
N ALA A 134 -4.91 -14.69 -32.05
CA ALA A 134 -6.35 -14.63 -31.94
C ALA A 134 -6.99 -16.02 -32.11
N ALA A 135 -8.08 -16.23 -31.36
CA ALA A 135 -9.20 -17.13 -31.65
C ALA A 135 -8.95 -18.65 -31.72
N ALA A 136 -9.41 -19.37 -30.70
CA ALA A 136 -10.24 -20.56 -30.90
C ALA A 136 -11.06 -20.88 -29.65
N SER A 137 -12.38 -20.71 -29.75
CA SER A 137 -13.36 -21.45 -28.97
C SER A 137 -13.12 -22.97 -29.11
N ALA A 138 -13.20 -23.72 -28.01
CA ALA A 138 -13.89 -25.01 -27.97
C ALA A 138 -13.98 -25.57 -26.56
N SER A 139 -15.22 -25.78 -26.15
CA SER A 139 -15.70 -26.62 -25.06
C SER A 139 -15.34 -28.11 -25.28
N ALA A 140 -14.94 -28.83 -24.22
CA ALA A 140 -15.21 -30.26 -23.95
C ALA A 140 -14.50 -30.63 -22.63
N SER A 141 -15.16 -31.01 -21.51
CA SER A 141 -16.00 -32.18 -21.26
C SER A 141 -15.37 -33.51 -21.69
N GLY A 142 -14.89 -34.32 -20.75
CA GLY A 142 -14.72 -35.76 -20.99
C GLY A 142 -13.63 -36.48 -20.18
N SER A 143 -14.03 -37.02 -19.03
CA SER A 143 -13.76 -38.36 -18.47
C SER A 143 -12.44 -39.12 -18.67
N ALA A 144 -11.92 -39.59 -17.52
CA ALA A 144 -11.43 -40.96 -17.19
C ALA A 144 -10.24 -41.50 -18.00
N SER A 145 -9.35 -42.39 -17.57
CA SER A 145 -9.27 -43.40 -16.51
C SER A 145 -7.85 -43.99 -16.65
N GLY A 146 -7.20 -44.37 -15.55
CA GLY A 146 -5.91 -45.05 -15.65
C GLY A 146 -5.29 -45.40 -14.32
N ALA A 147 -5.96 -46.26 -13.55
CA ALA A 147 -5.34 -47.01 -12.48
C ALA A 147 -4.46 -48.12 -13.10
N SER A 148 -3.21 -48.24 -12.63
CA SER A 148 -2.46 -49.49 -12.70
C SER A 148 -1.69 -49.69 -11.40
N SER A 149 -2.13 -50.70 -10.66
CA SER A 149 -1.58 -51.17 -9.40
C SER A 149 -0.50 -52.23 -9.63
N ALA A 150 0.57 -52.15 -8.83
CA ALA A 150 1.39 -53.25 -8.27
C ALA A 150 2.26 -54.12 -9.22
N PRO A 151 3.06 -55.07 -8.71
CA PRO A 151 4.02 -55.08 -7.58
C PRO A 151 5.42 -55.57 -8.04
N ASN A 152 6.48 -55.45 -7.22
CA ASN A 152 7.52 -56.51 -7.26
C ASN A 152 8.21 -56.71 -5.91
N ALA A 153 8.31 -57.99 -5.54
CA ALA A 153 8.87 -58.51 -4.31
C ALA A 153 10.40 -58.77 -4.44
N ALA A 154 11.02 -59.01 -3.28
CA ALA A 154 12.43 -59.31 -2.96
C ALA A 154 13.01 -60.56 -3.72
N PRO A 155 14.32 -60.98 -3.62
CA PRO A 155 15.05 -61.23 -2.36
C PRO A 155 16.62 -61.11 -2.31
N SER A 156 17.12 -61.21 -1.07
CA SER A 156 18.38 -61.78 -0.53
C SER A 156 19.77 -61.34 -1.00
N LYS A 157 20.61 -60.93 -0.04
CA LYS A 157 21.70 -61.78 0.53
C LYS A 157 21.90 -61.46 2.01
#